data_AF-A0A109LBF8-F1
#
_entry.id   AF-A0A109LBF8-F1
#
_cell.length_a   1.000
_cell.length_b   1.000
_cell.length_c   1.000
_cell.angle_alpha   90.00
_cell.angle_beta   90.00
_cell.angle_gamma   90.00
#
_symmetry.space_group_name_H-M   'P 1'
#
loop_
_entity.id
_entity.type
_entity.pdbx_description
1 polymer ?
#
loop_
_entity_poly.entity_id
_entity_poly.type
_entity_poly.pdbx_seq_one_letter_code
_entity_poly.pdbx_strand_id
1 'polypeptide(L)'
;MYDYVVQELPALIEAHFPVTAERSISGHSMGGHGALVIALRNPGRYRSVSAFSPIVAPTQVPWGHKAFEAYLGSDREAWKQYDTVELIRTVQERLPLLVDQGLGDEFLESQLQPDLLRKACDETGHPLTLNLRPGYDHSYYFIASFIGEHMAHHASALKR
;
A
#
# COMPACT_ATOMS: atom_id res chain seq x y z
N MET A 1 14.13 5.43 -5.93
CA MET A 1 13.39 4.14 -5.93
C MET A 1 11.95 4.31 -6.42
N TYR A 2 11.25 5.41 -6.08
CA TYR A 2 9.89 5.68 -6.59
C TYR A 2 9.83 5.67 -8.14
N ASP A 3 10.67 6.46 -8.80
CA ASP A 3 10.69 6.55 -10.28
C ASP A 3 11.02 5.21 -10.94
N TYR A 4 11.83 4.38 -10.28
CA TYR A 4 12.15 3.04 -10.77
C TYR A 4 10.90 2.15 -10.84
N VAL A 5 10.14 2.07 -9.73
CA VAL A 5 8.92 1.23 -9.66
C VAL A 5 7.79 1.82 -10.49
N VAL A 6 7.70 3.15 -10.55
CA VAL A 6 6.58 3.84 -11.20
C VAL A 6 6.81 4.00 -12.69
N GLN A 7 8.02 4.29 -13.17
CA GLN A 7 8.28 4.65 -14.56
C GLN A 7 9.22 3.67 -15.26
N GLU A 8 10.43 3.50 -14.73
CA GLU A 8 11.51 2.78 -15.43
C GLU A 8 11.19 1.30 -15.62
N LEU A 9 10.84 0.60 -14.54
CA LEU A 9 10.55 -0.83 -14.57
C LEU A 9 9.30 -1.14 -15.41
N PRO A 10 8.15 -0.45 -15.26
CA PRO A 10 7.01 -0.71 -16.12
C PRO A 10 7.29 -0.45 -17.60
N ALA A 11 8.05 0.61 -17.94
CA ALA A 11 8.43 0.87 -19.33
C ALA A 11 9.27 -0.28 -19.92
N LEU A 12 10.21 -0.82 -19.14
CA LEU A 12 11.01 -1.98 -19.54
C LEU A 12 10.15 -3.24 -19.71
N ILE A 13 9.21 -3.49 -18.79
CA ILE A 13 8.31 -4.65 -18.86
C ILE A 13 7.41 -4.57 -20.10
N GLU A 14 6.81 -3.41 -20.36
CA GLU A 14 5.93 -3.17 -21.50
C GLU A 14 6.66 -3.25 -22.84
N ALA A 15 7.96 -2.93 -22.88
CA ALA A 15 8.78 -3.03 -24.09
C ALA A 15 9.20 -4.47 -24.44
N HIS A 16 9.32 -5.36 -23.45
CA HIS A 16 9.98 -6.66 -23.62
C HIS A 16 9.11 -7.89 -23.37
N PHE A 17 7.94 -7.74 -22.76
CA PHE A 17 7.06 -8.85 -22.40
C PHE A 17 5.66 -8.68 -23.02
N PRO A 18 4.92 -9.78 -23.24
CA PRO A 18 3.57 -9.73 -23.80
C PRO A 18 2.54 -9.27 -22.73
N VAL A 19 2.68 -8.04 -22.26
CA VAL A 19 1.77 -7.40 -21.30
C VAL A 19 0.97 -6.29 -21.98
N THR A 20 -0.05 -5.79 -21.28
CA THR A 20 -0.79 -4.59 -21.71
C THR A 20 -0.36 -3.38 -20.86
N ALA A 21 -0.92 -2.21 -21.13
CA ALA A 21 -0.74 -1.04 -20.27
C ALA A 21 -1.49 -1.15 -18.93
N GLU A 22 -2.43 -2.10 -18.81
CA GLU A 22 -3.25 -2.34 -17.63
C GLU A 22 -2.43 -2.96 -16.50
N ARG A 23 -2.51 -2.37 -15.31
CA ARG A 23 -1.69 -2.75 -14.17
C ARG A 23 -2.44 -2.63 -12.85
N SER A 24 -2.08 -3.47 -11.90
CA SER A 24 -2.46 -3.39 -10.50
C SER A 24 -1.20 -3.54 -9.65
N ILE A 25 -1.24 -3.07 -8.41
CA ILE A 25 -0.07 -3.09 -7.52
C ILE A 25 -0.41 -3.66 -6.15
N SER A 26 0.51 -4.45 -5.61
CA SER A 26 0.41 -5.01 -4.27
C SER A 26 1.77 -5.05 -3.60
N GLY A 27 1.78 -5.30 -2.29
CA GLY A 27 3.02 -5.48 -1.56
C GLY A 27 2.81 -5.89 -0.10
N HIS A 28 3.92 -6.21 0.55
CA HIS A 28 3.96 -6.63 1.95
C HIS A 28 4.77 -5.63 2.78
N SER A 29 4.30 -5.23 3.97
CA SER A 29 5.05 -4.38 4.90
C SER A 29 5.49 -3.05 4.26
N MET A 30 6.79 -2.77 4.20
CA MET A 30 7.32 -1.63 3.42
C MET A 30 6.89 -1.66 1.94
N GLY A 31 6.76 -2.83 1.32
CA GLY A 31 6.21 -2.97 -0.02
C GLY A 31 4.71 -2.66 -0.08
N GLY A 32 3.95 -2.98 0.98
CA GLY A 32 2.54 -2.63 1.10
C GLY A 32 2.33 -1.12 1.25
N HIS A 33 3.19 -0.47 2.03
CA HIS A 33 3.33 0.98 2.07
C HIS A 33 3.56 1.56 0.67
N GLY A 34 4.57 1.04 -0.04
CA GLY A 34 4.89 1.48 -1.40
C GLY A 34 3.72 1.32 -2.37
N ALA A 35 3.04 0.17 -2.35
CA ALA A 35 1.88 -0.10 -3.20
C ALA A 35 0.75 0.93 -3.00
N LEU A 36 0.38 1.19 -1.75
CA LEU A 36 -0.66 2.15 -1.40
C LEU A 36 -0.28 3.59 -1.80
N VAL A 37 0.92 4.05 -1.43
CA VAL A 37 1.40 5.40 -1.79
C VAL A 37 1.47 5.59 -3.30
N ILE A 38 2.00 4.60 -4.03
CA ILE A 38 2.14 4.67 -5.48
C ILE A 38 0.77 4.74 -6.15
N ALA A 39 -0.18 3.88 -5.76
CA ALA A 39 -1.53 3.91 -6.33
C ALA A 39 -2.22 5.27 -6.09
N LEU A 40 -2.16 5.78 -4.86
CA LEU A 40 -2.79 7.05 -4.48
C LEU A 40 -2.17 8.28 -5.17
N ARG A 41 -0.86 8.24 -5.46
CA ARG A 41 -0.16 9.35 -6.13
C ARG A 41 -0.18 9.28 -7.65
N ASN A 42 -0.66 8.19 -8.24
CA ASN A 42 -0.79 8.03 -9.67
C ASN A 42 -2.24 7.70 -10.04
N PRO A 43 -3.18 8.63 -9.81
CA PRO A 43 -4.58 8.41 -10.11
C PRO A 43 -4.78 7.99 -11.57
N GLY A 44 -5.65 7.01 -11.80
CA GLY A 44 -5.96 6.42 -13.11
C GLY A 44 -4.91 5.45 -13.63
N ARG A 45 -3.75 5.32 -12.98
CA ARG A 45 -2.65 4.46 -13.47
C ARG A 45 -2.81 2.99 -13.08
N TYR A 46 -3.48 2.71 -11.96
CA TYR A 46 -3.64 1.34 -11.44
C TYR A 46 -5.12 0.99 -11.35
N ARG A 47 -5.49 -0.19 -11.84
CA ARG A 47 -6.88 -0.69 -11.80
C ARG A 47 -7.31 -1.17 -10.42
N SER A 48 -6.35 -1.58 -9.60
CA SER A 48 -6.59 -1.96 -8.21
C SER A 48 -5.29 -1.93 -7.41
N VAL A 49 -5.45 -1.84 -6.09
CA VAL A 49 -4.35 -1.88 -5.13
C VAL A 49 -4.71 -2.74 -3.93
N SER A 50 -3.73 -3.51 -3.44
CA SER A 50 -3.89 -4.26 -2.20
C SER A 50 -2.60 -4.28 -1.39
N ALA A 51 -2.65 -4.68 -0.12
CA ALA A 51 -1.45 -4.84 0.69
C ALA A 51 -1.62 -5.87 1.81
N PHE A 52 -0.49 -6.52 2.17
CA PHE A 52 -0.36 -7.35 3.37
C PHE A 52 0.44 -6.60 4.43
N SER A 53 -0.09 -6.51 5.65
CA SER A 53 0.56 -5.88 6.81
C SER A 53 1.27 -4.55 6.48
N PRO A 54 0.63 -3.58 5.79
CA PRO A 54 1.31 -2.38 5.32
C PRO A 54 1.71 -1.43 6.45
N ILE A 55 2.80 -0.70 6.27
CA ILE A 55 3.12 0.49 7.08
C ILE A 55 2.25 1.65 6.57
N VAL A 56 1.11 1.92 7.22
CA VAL A 56 0.13 2.89 6.67
C VAL A 56 0.42 4.34 7.04
N ALA A 57 1.09 4.58 8.17
CA ALA A 57 1.40 5.92 8.68
C ALA A 57 2.89 6.07 9.03
N PRO A 58 3.81 5.93 8.06
CA PRO A 58 5.25 6.04 8.32
C PRO A 58 5.67 7.37 8.98
N THR A 59 4.89 8.45 8.82
CA THR A 59 5.15 9.72 9.53
C THR A 59 4.90 9.65 11.03
N GLN A 60 4.29 8.57 11.54
CA GLN A 60 3.88 8.39 12.94
C GLN A 60 4.60 7.24 13.65
N VAL A 61 5.44 6.47 12.95
CA VAL A 61 6.07 5.25 13.50
C VAL A 61 7.60 5.26 13.38
N PRO A 62 8.34 4.55 14.27
CA PRO A 62 9.80 4.60 14.32
C PRO A 62 10.52 4.23 13.01
N TRP A 63 10.04 3.22 12.27
CA TRP A 63 10.65 2.85 10.99
C TRP A 63 10.57 3.97 9.97
N GLY A 64 9.40 4.59 9.84
CA GLY A 64 9.20 5.69 8.91
C GLY A 64 9.96 6.95 9.34
N HIS A 65 10.02 7.28 10.63
CA HIS A 65 10.83 8.40 11.12
C HIS A 65 12.31 8.22 10.76
N LYS A 66 12.88 7.06 11.06
CA LYS A 66 14.29 6.76 10.76
C LYS A 66 14.57 6.82 9.26
N ALA A 67 13.70 6.22 8.44
CA ALA A 67 13.90 6.16 6.99
C ALA A 67 13.72 7.53 6.33
N PHE A 68 12.67 8.27 6.69
CA PHE A 68 12.37 9.55 6.09
C PHE A 68 13.35 10.63 6.53
N GLU A 69 13.82 10.63 7.77
CA GLU A 69 14.89 11.55 8.18
C GLU A 69 16.16 11.33 7.37
N ALA A 70 16.53 10.07 7.13
CA ALA A 70 17.72 9.73 6.35
C ALA A 70 17.60 10.06 4.85
N TYR A 71 16.42 9.87 4.24
CA TYR A 71 16.24 10.01 2.79
C TYR A 71 15.62 11.32 2.34
N LEU A 72 14.75 11.92 3.16
CA LEU A 72 13.99 13.13 2.84
C LEU A 72 14.42 14.33 3.69
N GLY A 73 15.28 14.12 4.69
CA GLY A 73 15.74 15.15 5.62
C GLY A 73 14.72 15.44 6.73
N SER A 74 14.94 16.53 7.46
CA SER A 74 14.18 16.89 8.67
C SER A 74 12.84 17.59 8.39
N ASP A 75 12.51 17.91 7.14
CA ASP A 75 11.23 18.51 6.78
C ASP A 75 10.10 17.47 6.82
N ARG A 76 9.36 17.45 7.92
CA ARG A 76 8.23 16.53 8.12
C ARG A 76 7.04 16.80 7.22
N GLU A 77 6.88 18.00 6.65
CA GLU A 77 5.83 18.25 5.68
C GLU A 77 6.12 17.51 4.37
N ALA A 78 7.40 17.47 3.95
CA ALA A 78 7.82 16.71 2.78
C ALA A 78 7.57 15.19 2.91
N TRP A 79 7.45 14.66 4.13
CA TRP A 79 7.20 13.24 4.37
C TRP A 79 5.76 12.82 4.04
N LYS A 80 4.80 13.74 4.17
CA LYS A 80 3.36 13.45 4.00
C LYS A 80 3.00 12.95 2.61
N GLN A 81 3.78 13.33 1.59
CA GLN A 81 3.62 12.79 0.22
C GLN A 81 4.03 11.31 0.10
N TYR A 82 4.57 10.71 1.16
CA TYR A 82 4.90 9.29 1.25
C TYR A 82 4.23 8.69 2.48
N ASP A 83 3.00 9.07 2.77
CA ASP A 83 2.23 8.51 3.88
C ASP A 83 0.79 8.26 3.44
N THR A 84 0.33 7.01 3.54
CA THR A 84 -0.98 6.62 3.03
C THR A 84 -2.11 7.34 3.76
N VAL A 85 -2.00 7.49 5.09
CA VAL A 85 -3.01 8.15 5.92
C VAL A 85 -3.10 9.64 5.59
N GLU A 86 -1.96 10.30 5.36
CA GLU A 86 -1.92 11.70 4.93
C GLU A 86 -2.46 11.87 3.49
N LEU A 87 -2.11 10.96 2.58
CA LEU A 87 -2.57 11.01 1.19
C LEU A 87 -4.07 10.82 1.06
N ILE A 88 -4.68 9.87 1.79
CA ILE A 88 -6.13 9.60 1.73
C ILE A 88 -6.97 10.84 1.99
N ARG A 89 -6.48 11.76 2.83
CA ARG A 89 -7.14 13.03 3.17
C ARG A 89 -7.15 14.05 2.04
N THR A 90 -6.28 13.91 1.05
CA THR A 90 -6.05 14.92 0.01
C THR A 90 -6.32 14.43 -1.41
N VAL A 91 -6.20 13.13 -1.66
CA VAL A 91 -6.47 12.55 -2.99
C VAL A 91 -7.93 12.71 -3.38
N GLN A 92 -8.19 12.88 -4.68
CA GLN A 92 -9.55 12.96 -5.24
C GLN A 92 -10.05 11.58 -5.68
N GLU A 93 -9.18 10.76 -6.27
CA GLU A 93 -9.53 9.40 -6.65
C GLU A 93 -9.86 8.55 -5.41
N ARG A 94 -10.81 7.63 -5.59
CA ARG A 94 -11.34 6.75 -4.55
C ARG A 94 -11.19 5.29 -4.99
N LEU A 95 -9.98 4.91 -5.40
CA LEU A 95 -9.64 3.54 -5.78
C LEU A 95 -9.82 2.62 -4.56
N PRO A 96 -10.67 1.58 -4.62
CA PRO A 96 -10.88 0.71 -3.46
C PRO A 96 -9.60 0.04 -2.99
N LEU A 97 -9.33 0.15 -1.69
CA LEU A 97 -8.17 -0.45 -1.04
C LEU A 97 -8.54 -1.82 -0.44
N LEU A 98 -7.71 -2.84 -0.68
CA LEU A 98 -7.79 -4.13 0.00
C LEU A 98 -6.57 -4.32 0.90
N VAL A 99 -6.76 -4.50 2.20
CA VAL A 99 -5.68 -4.73 3.15
C VAL A 99 -5.98 -5.95 4.00
N ASP A 100 -4.99 -6.83 4.10
CA ASP A 100 -4.99 -7.96 5.02
C ASP A 100 -3.93 -7.75 6.09
N GLN A 101 -4.30 -7.94 7.36
CA GLN A 101 -3.42 -7.77 8.51
C GLN A 101 -3.54 -8.96 9.46
N GLY A 102 -2.41 -9.60 9.79
CA GLY A 102 -2.33 -10.55 10.89
C GLY A 102 -2.48 -9.88 12.26
N LEU A 103 -3.32 -10.41 13.15
CA LEU A 103 -3.48 -9.90 14.51
C LEU A 103 -2.43 -10.44 15.50
N GLY A 104 -1.67 -11.45 15.10
CA GLY A 104 -0.49 -11.95 15.83
C GLY A 104 0.83 -11.33 15.35
N ASP A 105 0.76 -10.33 14.46
CA ASP A 105 1.91 -9.65 13.87
C ASP A 105 2.64 -8.80 14.93
N GLU A 106 3.92 -9.10 15.15
CA GLU A 106 4.74 -8.45 16.17
C GLU A 106 4.99 -6.95 15.91
N PHE A 107 4.75 -6.48 14.69
CA PHE A 107 4.92 -5.08 14.29
C PHE A 107 3.60 -4.29 14.29
N LEU A 108 2.46 -4.95 14.53
CA LEU A 108 1.12 -4.38 14.42
C LEU A 108 0.99 -3.02 15.11
N GLU A 109 1.26 -2.98 16.42
CA GLU A 109 1.07 -1.78 17.24
C GLU A 109 2.19 -0.75 17.07
N SER A 110 3.40 -1.21 16.75
CA SER A 110 4.60 -0.35 16.76
C SER A 110 4.90 0.28 15.40
N GLN A 111 4.49 -0.35 14.30
CA GLN A 111 4.86 0.07 12.94
C GLN A 111 3.68 0.11 11.97
N LEU A 112 2.75 -0.84 12.05
CA LEU A 112 1.77 -1.04 10.97
C LEU A 112 0.51 -0.18 11.17
N GLN A 113 -0.06 -0.20 12.38
CA GLN A 113 -1.16 0.63 12.84
C GLN A 113 -2.32 0.79 11.81
N PRO A 114 -2.90 -0.31 11.30
CA PRO A 114 -3.95 -0.28 10.27
C PRO A 114 -5.24 0.44 10.72
N ASP A 115 -5.44 0.62 12.02
CA ASP A 115 -6.54 1.39 12.59
C ASP A 115 -6.47 2.88 12.20
N LEU A 116 -5.28 3.44 12.01
CA LEU A 116 -5.11 4.80 11.47
C LEU A 116 -5.63 4.91 10.04
N LEU A 117 -5.37 3.88 9.22
CA LEU A 117 -5.90 3.79 7.87
C LEU A 117 -7.42 3.68 7.87
N ARG A 118 -7.99 2.78 8.68
CA ARG A 118 -9.45 2.64 8.83
C ARG A 118 -10.10 3.98 9.18
N LYS A 119 -9.58 4.66 10.20
CA LYS A 119 -10.09 5.97 10.62
C LYS A 119 -10.04 7.02 9.50
N ALA A 120 -8.91 7.12 8.79
CA ALA A 120 -8.77 8.09 7.70
C ALA A 120 -9.72 7.80 6.52
N CYS A 121 -9.91 6.52 6.19
CA CYS A 121 -10.88 6.10 5.18
C CYS A 121 -12.32 6.44 5.59
N ASP A 122 -12.70 6.13 6.84
CA ASP A 122 -14.03 6.43 7.37
C ASP A 122 -14.32 7.95 7.38
N GLU A 123 -13.34 8.77 7.78
CA GLU A 123 -13.44 10.24 7.80
C GLU A 123 -13.62 10.85 6.40
N THR A 124 -13.06 10.21 5.36
CA THR A 124 -12.99 10.77 4.00
C THR A 124 -13.91 10.06 3.00
N GLY A 125 -14.60 9.00 3.44
CA GLY A 125 -15.37 8.11 2.58
C GLY A 125 -14.53 7.35 1.56
N HIS A 126 -13.25 7.10 1.84
CA HIS A 126 -12.39 6.32 0.94
C HIS A 126 -12.70 4.82 1.07
N PRO A 127 -12.99 4.08 -0.02
CA PRO A 127 -13.39 2.69 0.09
C PRO A 127 -12.24 1.81 0.58
N LEU A 128 -12.44 1.11 1.70
CA LEU A 128 -11.48 0.20 2.30
C LEU A 128 -12.14 -1.13 2.66
N THR A 129 -11.52 -2.22 2.24
CA THR A 129 -11.72 -3.55 2.80
C THR A 129 -10.50 -3.88 3.65
N LEU A 130 -10.66 -3.89 4.98
CA LEU A 130 -9.60 -4.24 5.92
C LEU A 130 -9.96 -5.55 6.62
N ASN A 131 -9.24 -6.62 6.26
CA ASN A 131 -9.41 -7.94 6.84
C ASN A 131 -8.39 -8.15 7.97
N LEU A 132 -8.89 -8.24 9.20
CA LEU A 132 -8.07 -8.59 10.37
C LEU A 132 -8.09 -10.11 10.54
N ARG A 133 -6.91 -10.75 10.52
CA ARG A 133 -6.75 -12.22 10.51
C ARG A 133 -6.21 -12.71 11.87
N PRO A 134 -7.06 -13.28 12.75
CA PRO A 134 -6.65 -13.77 14.05
C PRO A 134 -5.57 -14.86 13.95
N GLY A 135 -4.53 -14.76 14.79
CA GLY A 135 -3.47 -15.78 14.90
C GLY A 135 -2.43 -15.79 13.77
N TYR A 136 -2.55 -14.92 12.77
CA TYR A 136 -1.56 -14.76 11.71
C TYR A 136 -0.51 -13.71 12.08
N ASP A 137 0.75 -13.99 11.71
CA ASP A 137 1.94 -13.19 11.99
C ASP A 137 2.35 -12.31 10.79
N HIS A 138 3.57 -11.75 10.81
CA HIS A 138 4.14 -10.95 9.71
C HIS A 138 4.77 -11.77 8.58
N SER A 139 4.68 -13.11 8.65
CA SER A 139 5.51 -13.98 7.81
C SER A 139 4.88 -14.26 6.44
N TYR A 140 5.64 -14.92 5.58
CA TYR A 140 5.11 -15.44 4.32
C TYR A 140 4.10 -16.58 4.52
N TYR A 141 3.99 -17.22 5.70
CA TYR A 141 2.89 -18.15 5.96
C TYR A 141 1.55 -17.42 5.93
N PHE A 142 1.48 -16.25 6.58
CA PHE A 142 0.31 -15.38 6.51
C PHE A 142 0.01 -14.94 5.07
N ILE A 143 1.01 -14.44 4.35
CA ILE A 143 0.83 -14.00 2.95
C ILE A 143 0.33 -15.17 2.08
N ALA A 144 0.95 -16.34 2.18
CA ALA A 144 0.60 -17.50 1.39
C ALA A 144 -0.84 -17.98 1.63
N SER A 145 -1.37 -17.81 2.85
CA SER A 145 -2.76 -18.18 3.17
C SER A 145 -3.80 -17.34 2.42
N PHE A 146 -3.48 -16.09 2.06
CA PHE A 146 -4.47 -15.14 1.52
C PHE A 146 -4.07 -14.53 0.17
N ILE A 147 -2.88 -14.83 -0.37
CA ILE A 147 -2.44 -14.30 -1.67
C ILE A 147 -3.40 -14.62 -2.82
N GLY A 148 -4.08 -15.76 -2.77
CA GLY A 148 -5.10 -16.13 -3.74
C GLY A 148 -6.28 -15.15 -3.79
N GLU A 149 -6.70 -14.62 -2.63
CA GLU A 149 -7.77 -13.63 -2.52
C GLU A 149 -7.35 -12.29 -3.16
N HIS A 150 -6.11 -11.87 -2.93
CA HIS A 150 -5.53 -10.67 -3.54
C HIS A 150 -5.37 -10.82 -5.05
N MET A 151 -4.92 -11.99 -5.53
CA MET A 151 -4.86 -12.28 -6.96
C MET A 151 -6.25 -12.22 -7.61
N ALA A 152 -7.28 -12.76 -6.95
CA ALA A 152 -8.65 -12.70 -7.45
C ALA A 152 -9.19 -11.25 -7.50
N HIS A 153 -8.91 -10.45 -6.46
CA HIS A 153 -9.23 -9.03 -6.42
C HIS A 153 -8.62 -8.27 -7.62
N HIS A 154 -7.31 -8.44 -7.86
CA HIS A 154 -6.64 -7.80 -8.98
C HIS A 154 -7.12 -8.30 -10.35
N ALA A 155 -7.32 -9.61 -10.49
CA ALA A 155 -7.84 -10.19 -11.73
C ALA A 155 -9.24 -9.67 -12.08
N SER A 156 -10.09 -9.44 -11.09
CA SER A 156 -11.42 -8.85 -11.29
C SER A 156 -11.34 -7.41 -11.81
N ALA A 157 -10.40 -6.61 -11.28
CA ALA A 157 -10.21 -5.22 -11.69
C ALA A 157 -9.56 -5.09 -13.08
N LEU A 158 -8.63 -5.98 -13.44
CA LEU A 158 -7.90 -5.96 -14.72
C LEU A 158 -8.73 -6.49 -15.90
N LYS A 159 -9.87 -7.14 -15.66
CA LYS A 159 -10.80 -7.61 -16.70
C LYS A 159 -11.77 -6.53 -17.19
N ARG A 160 -11.76 -5.35 -16.57
CA ARG A 160 -12.70 -4.26 -16.85
C ARG A 160 -12.27 -3.39 -18.01
#